data_AF-A0A7C1N129-F1
#
_entry.id   AF-A0A7C1N129-F1
#
_cell.length_a   1.000
_cell.length_b   1.000
_cell.length_c   1.000
_cell.angle_alpha   90.00
_cell.angle_beta   90.00
_cell.angle_gamma   90.00
#
_symmetry.space_group_name_H-M   'P 1'
#
loop_
_entity.id
_entity.type
_entity.pdbx_description
1 polymer ?
#
loop_
_entity_poly.entity_id
_entity_poly.type
_entity_poly.pdbx_seq_one_letter_code
_entity_poly.pdbx_strand_id
1 'polypeptide(L)'
;MGTVLISPAEASFFGIPTVIFSVFILIFGIGIFTYIIIRRIAPLLNAAADPRLDRIMDRAKNTVRIAIFQYRQPRYLFAGILHILIFAGFVIISLRSITLVMLGIFE
;
A
#
# COMPACT_ATOMS: atom_id res chain seq x y z
N MET A 1 -32.07 12.85 -20.35
CA MET A 1 -32.33 12.28 -19.02
C MET A 1 -31.14 11.42 -18.68
N GLY A 2 -30.29 11.89 -17.76
CA GLY A 2 -29.03 11.22 -17.44
C GLY A 2 -29.29 9.80 -16.95
N THR A 3 -28.49 8.86 -17.40
CA THR A 3 -28.45 7.51 -16.82
C THR A 3 -28.17 7.68 -15.34
N VAL A 4 -29.18 7.41 -14.50
CA VAL A 4 -29.01 7.35 -13.05
C VAL A 4 -28.06 6.19 -12.81
N LEU A 5 -26.77 6.50 -12.69
CA LEU A 5 -25.77 5.57 -12.21
C LEU A 5 -26.20 5.27 -10.78
N ILE A 6 -26.89 4.13 -10.59
CA ILE A 6 -27.20 3.59 -9.27
C ILE A 6 -25.86 3.60 -8.53
N SER A 7 -25.82 4.28 -7.39
CA SER A 7 -24.61 4.29 -6.56
C SER A 7 -24.29 2.82 -6.26
N PRO A 8 -23.04 2.35 -6.43
CA PRO A 8 -22.67 0.97 -6.09
C PRO A 8 -23.01 0.59 -4.64
N ALA A 9 -23.18 1.59 -3.76
CA ALA A 9 -23.64 1.43 -2.39
C ALA A 9 -25.15 1.13 -2.25
N GLU A 10 -25.96 1.47 -3.26
CA GLU A 10 -27.40 1.18 -3.31
C GLU A 10 -27.71 -0.15 -4.01
N ALA A 11 -26.68 -0.83 -4.52
CA ALA A 11 -26.84 -2.14 -5.10
C ALA A 11 -27.31 -3.16 -4.03
N SER A 12 -28.17 -4.09 -4.43
CA SER A 12 -28.60 -5.20 -3.58
C SER A 12 -28.27 -6.53 -4.26
N PHE A 13 -27.87 -7.50 -3.45
CA PHE A 13 -27.58 -8.86 -3.87
C PHE A 13 -28.52 -9.80 -3.12
N PHE A 14 -29.42 -10.49 -3.82
CA PHE A 14 -30.49 -11.31 -3.22
C PHE A 14 -31.32 -10.57 -2.16
N GLY A 15 -31.61 -9.29 -2.36
CA GLY A 15 -32.38 -8.46 -1.42
C GLY A 15 -31.58 -7.93 -0.22
N ILE A 16 -30.30 -8.26 -0.10
CA ILE A 16 -29.39 -7.74 0.93
C ILE A 16 -28.60 -6.55 0.36
N PRO A 17 -28.57 -5.38 1.02
CA PRO A 17 -27.72 -4.27 0.61
C PRO A 17 -26.24 -4.66 0.55
N THR A 18 -25.55 -4.33 -0.54
CA THR A 18 -24.12 -4.67 -0.75
C THR A 18 -23.20 -4.06 0.31
N VAL A 19 -23.62 -2.96 0.94
CA VAL A 19 -22.92 -2.31 2.07
C VAL A 19 -22.63 -3.29 3.20
N ILE A 20 -23.56 -4.21 3.51
CA ILE A 20 -23.37 -5.19 4.58
C ILE A 20 -22.21 -6.13 4.25
N PHE A 21 -22.14 -6.61 3.00
CA PHE A 21 -21.04 -7.45 2.55
C PHE A 21 -19.72 -6.68 2.55
N SER A 22 -19.71 -5.42 2.11
CA SER A 22 -18.51 -4.57 2.12
C SER A 22 -17.95 -4.38 3.53
N VAL A 23 -18.82 -4.08 4.50
CA VAL A 23 -18.43 -3.94 5.92
C VAL A 23 -17.96 -5.28 6.49
N PHE A 24 -18.66 -6.37 6.17
CA PHE A 24 -18.29 -7.69 6.65
C PHE A 24 -16.91 -8.12 6.12
N ILE A 25 -16.67 -7.99 4.82
CA ILE A 25 -15.37 -8.29 4.19
C ILE A 25 -14.28 -7.44 4.81
N LEU A 26 -14.55 -6.15 5.08
CA LEU A 26 -13.60 -5.26 5.74
C LEU A 26 -13.22 -5.75 7.13
N ILE A 27 -14.21 -6.01 8.00
CA ILE A 27 -13.98 -6.46 9.38
C ILE A 27 -13.23 -7.80 9.38
N PHE A 28 -13.67 -8.74 8.55
CA PHE A 28 -13.06 -10.06 8.47
C PHE A 28 -11.64 -9.99 7.90
N GLY A 29 -11.43 -9.18 6.85
CA GLY A 29 -10.13 -8.93 6.26
C GLY A 29 -9.14 -8.33 7.25
N ILE A 30 -9.56 -7.32 8.02
CA ILE A 30 -8.75 -6.71 9.09
C ILE A 30 -8.45 -7.73 10.19
N GLY A 31 -9.44 -8.52 10.60
CA GLY A 31 -9.28 -9.55 11.63
C GLY A 31 -8.23 -10.60 11.24
N ILE A 32 -8.37 -11.18 10.04
CA ILE A 32 -7.41 -12.16 9.52
C ILE A 32 -6.03 -11.53 9.35
N PHE A 33 -5.95 -10.33 8.77
CA PHE A 33 -4.69 -9.64 8.58
C PHE A 33 -3.98 -9.40 9.91
N THR A 34 -4.70 -8.89 10.91
CA THR A 34 -4.17 -8.64 12.25
C THR A 34 -3.66 -9.92 12.90
N TYR A 35 -4.42 -11.01 12.81
CA TYR A 35 -4.01 -12.32 13.31
C TYR A 35 -2.69 -12.81 12.67
N ILE A 36 -2.59 -12.71 11.34
CA ILE A 36 -1.38 -13.11 10.60
C ILE A 36 -0.18 -12.25 11.01
N ILE A 37 -0.37 -10.93 11.12
CA ILE A 37 0.69 -9.98 11.48
C ILE A 37 1.20 -10.24 12.89
N ILE A 38 0.31 -10.40 13.88
CA ILE A 38 0.71 -10.68 15.27
C ILE A 38 1.59 -11.93 15.32
N ARG A 39 1.18 -12.99 14.64
CA ARG A 39 1.90 -14.27 14.63
C ARG A 39 3.23 -14.20 13.88
N ARG A 40 3.37 -13.32 12.89
CA ARG A 40 4.65 -13.05 12.19
C ARG A 40 5.57 -12.12 12.97
N ILE A 41 5.02 -11.18 13.73
CA ILE A 41 5.80 -10.22 14.53
C ILE A 41 6.32 -10.88 15.81
N ALA A 42 5.58 -11.78 16.44
CA ALA A 42 5.99 -12.47 17.65
C ALA A 42 7.43 -13.03 17.62
N PRO A 43 7.88 -13.77 16.59
CA PRO A 43 9.28 -14.21 16.51
C PRO A 43 10.28 -13.07 16.25
N LEU A 44 9.88 -12.00 15.55
CA LEU A 44 10.75 -10.84 15.30
C LEU A 44 11.01 -10.04 16.58
N LEU A 45 10.04 -9.97 17.49
CA LEU A 45 10.21 -9.32 18.80
C LEU A 45 11.15 -10.11 19.72
N ASN A 46 11.23 -11.43 19.54
CA ASN A 46 12.16 -12.30 20.26
C ASN A 46 13.57 -12.33 19.63
N ALA A 47 13.78 -11.65 18.50
CA ALA A 47 15.09 -11.58 17.86
C ALA A 47 16.01 -10.58 18.59
N ALA A 48 17.31 -10.67 18.30
CA ALA A 48 18.29 -9.74 18.85
C ALA A 48 17.95 -8.28 18.50
N ALA A 49 18.19 -7.38 19.45
CA ALA A 49 17.96 -5.95 19.25
C ALA A 49 18.85 -5.41 18.11
N ASP A 50 18.23 -4.85 17.06
CA ASP A 50 18.94 -4.13 15.99
C ASP A 50 18.96 -2.62 16.32
N PRO A 51 20.12 -2.03 16.64
CA PRO A 51 20.24 -0.59 16.86
C PRO A 51 20.00 0.16 15.54
N ARG A 52 18.76 0.61 15.35
CA ARG A 52 18.30 1.26 14.09
C ARG A 52 19.02 2.57 13.76
N LEU A 53 19.58 3.23 14.78
CA LEU A 53 20.32 4.48 14.63
C LEU A 53 21.82 4.28 14.46
N ASP A 54 22.29 3.03 14.40
CA ASP A 54 23.70 2.77 14.09
C ASP A 54 23.96 2.93 12.58
N ARG A 55 25.06 3.60 12.23
CA ARG A 55 25.51 3.86 10.85
C ARG A 55 24.44 4.48 9.93
N ILE A 56 23.79 5.54 10.41
CA ILE A 56 22.68 6.22 9.71
C ILE A 56 23.02 6.57 8.26
N MET A 57 24.24 7.06 8.00
CA MET A 57 24.67 7.47 6.66
C MET A 57 24.76 6.29 5.69
N ASP A 58 25.33 5.16 6.14
CA ASP A 58 25.42 3.93 5.34
C ASP A 58 24.03 3.36 5.07
N ARG A 59 23.15 3.35 6.08
CA ARG A 59 21.76 2.90 5.95
C ARG A 59 20.98 3.79 4.97
N ALA A 60 21.11 5.12 5.06
CA ALA A 60 20.47 6.06 4.15
C ALA A 60 20.91 5.83 2.69
N LYS A 61 22.23 5.69 2.46
CA LYS A 61 22.77 5.37 1.13
C LYS A 61 22.22 4.05 0.59
N ASN A 62 22.15 3.02 1.43
CA ASN A 62 21.59 1.72 1.06
C ASN A 62 20.08 1.80 0.79
N THR A 63 19.32 2.57 1.58
CA THR A 63 17.90 2.81 1.34
C THR A 63 17.67 3.49 0.01
N VAL A 64 18.42 4.54 -0.32
CA VAL A 64 18.31 5.19 -1.64
C VAL A 64 18.65 4.20 -2.75
N ARG A 65 19.76 3.45 -2.62
CA ARG A 65 20.20 2.46 -3.62
C ARG A 65 19.18 1.33 -3.84
N ILE A 66 18.57 0.82 -2.77
CA ILE A 66 17.73 -0.38 -2.83
C ILE A 66 16.26 -0.01 -3.03
N ALA A 67 15.76 1.00 -2.31
CA ALA A 67 14.36 1.40 -2.36
C ALA A 67 14.04 2.30 -3.55
N ILE A 68 14.83 3.35 -3.80
CA ILE A 68 14.57 4.29 -4.89
C ILE A 68 15.03 3.72 -6.22
N PHE A 69 16.29 3.28 -6.31
CA PHE A 69 16.84 2.74 -7.55
C PHE A 69 16.46 1.28 -7.81
N GLN A 70 15.75 0.63 -6.87
CA GLN A 70 15.24 -0.74 -7.04
C GLN A 70 16.31 -1.76 -7.46
N TYR A 71 17.57 -1.56 -7.05
CA TYR A 71 18.73 -2.29 -7.57
C TYR A 71 18.62 -3.83 -7.45
N ARG A 72 17.80 -4.34 -6.51
CA ARG A 72 17.60 -5.77 -6.28
C ARG A 72 16.51 -6.40 -7.17
N GLN A 73 15.61 -5.61 -7.72
CA GLN A 73 14.45 -6.09 -8.49
C GLN A 73 14.81 -6.83 -9.79
N PRO A 74 15.85 -6.44 -10.56
CA PRO A 74 16.24 -7.15 -11.78
C PRO A 74 16.71 -8.59 -11.58
N ARG A 75 16.88 -9.06 -10.32
CA ARG A 75 17.26 -10.45 -10.02
C ARG A 75 16.25 -11.47 -10.56
N TYR A 76 14.97 -11.13 -10.57
CA TYR A 76 13.91 -11.95 -11.16
C TYR A 76 13.19 -11.10 -12.22
N LEU A 77 13.67 -11.17 -13.46
CA LEU A 77 13.26 -10.27 -14.56
C LEU A 77 11.76 -9.95 -14.59
N PHE A 78 10.89 -10.97 -14.63
CA PHE A 78 9.45 -10.75 -14.75
C PHE A 78 8.86 -10.02 -13.53
N ALA A 79 9.14 -10.53 -12.32
CA ALA A 79 8.66 -9.92 -11.08
C ALA A 79 9.26 -8.53 -10.85
N GLY A 80 10.53 -8.34 -11.22
CA GLY A 80 11.25 -7.09 -11.10
C GLY A 80 10.69 -6.00 -12.01
N ILE A 81 10.44 -6.32 -13.27
CA ILE A 81 9.81 -5.38 -14.22
C ILE A 81 8.43 -4.97 -13.71
N LEU A 82 7.61 -5.94 -13.28
CA LEU A 82 6.28 -5.64 -12.74
C LEU A 82 6.36 -4.75 -11.50
N HIS A 83 7.31 -5.01 -10.60
CA HIS A 83 7.51 -4.21 -9.40
C HIS A 83 7.95 -2.77 -9.71
N ILE A 84 8.88 -2.59 -10.66
CA ILE A 84 9.33 -1.26 -11.12
C ILE A 84 8.15 -0.48 -11.70
N LEU A 85 7.33 -1.11 -12.55
CA LEU A 85 6.18 -0.46 -13.17
C LEU A 85 5.13 -0.04 -12.14
N ILE A 86 4.75 -0.94 -11.24
CA ILE A 86 3.79 -0.66 -10.17
C ILE A 86 4.30 0.50 -9.29
N PHE A 87 5.58 0.47 -8.89
CA PHE A 87 6.17 1.53 -8.09
C PHE A 87 6.18 2.87 -8.81
N ALA A 88 6.55 2.90 -10.10
CA ALA A 88 6.49 4.12 -10.90
C ALA A 88 5.07 4.69 -10.97
N GLY A 89 4.06 3.83 -11.15
CA GLY A 89 2.66 4.23 -11.10
C GLY A 89 2.27 4.88 -9.78
N PHE A 90 2.64 4.28 -8.65
CA PHE A 90 2.40 4.87 -7.33
C PHE A 90 3.08 6.23 -7.16
N VAL A 91 4.34 6.37 -7.59
CA VAL A 91 5.06 7.65 -7.53
C VAL A 91 4.34 8.74 -8.33
N ILE A 92 3.92 8.43 -9.56
CA ILE A 92 3.21 9.39 -10.41
C ILE A 92 1.89 9.83 -9.75
N ILE A 93 1.10 8.89 -9.23
CA ILE A 93 -0.18 9.20 -8.57
C ILE A 93 0.06 10.03 -7.31
N SER A 94 1.03 9.67 -6.47
CA SER A 94 1.36 10.43 -5.26
C SER A 94 1.82 11.85 -5.56
N LEU A 95 2.69 12.03 -6.57
CA LEU A 95 3.12 13.36 -7.01
C LEU A 95 1.94 14.19 -7.50
N ARG A 96 1.04 13.59 -8.30
CA ARG A 96 -0.17 14.28 -8.76
C ARG A 96 -1.06 14.72 -7.61
N SER A 97 -1.27 13.88 -6.61
CA SER A 97 -2.03 14.23 -5.41
C SER A 97 -1.39 15.41 -4.66
N ILE A 98 -0.07 15.42 -4.49
CA ILE A 98 0.65 16.53 -3.86
C ILE A 98 0.48 17.82 -4.68
N THR A 99 0.67 17.76 -6.00
CA THR A 99 0.52 18.93 -6.87
C THR A 99 -0.89 19.51 -6.80
N LEU A 100 -1.93 18.68 -6.78
CA LEU A 100 -3.31 19.15 -6.65
C LEU A 100 -3.56 19.92 -5.34
N VAL A 101 -3.01 19.42 -4.23
CA VAL A 101 -3.09 20.11 -2.94
C VAL A 101 -2.32 21.42 -2.98
N MET A 102 -1.10 21.42 -3.54
CA MET A 102 -0.29 22.63 -3.65
C MET A 102 -0.97 23.70 -4.52
N LEU A 103 -1.51 23.33 -5.68
CA LEU A 103 -2.25 24.26 -6.53
C LEU A 103 -3.42 24.90 -5.78
N GLY A 104 -4.22 24.12 -5.05
CA GLY A 104 -5.32 24.68 -4.27
C GLY A 104 -4.91 25.54 -3.06
N ILE A 105 -3.63 25.58 -2.69
CA ILE A 105 -3.09 26.45 -1.62
C ILE A 105 -2.48 27.73 -2.21
N PHE A 106 -1.83 27.63 -3.38
CA PHE A 106 -1.06 28.73 -3.99
C PHE A 106 -1.81 29.49 -5.10
N GLU A 107 -2.89 28.92 -5.63
CA GLU A 107 -3.90 29.60 -6.47
C GLU A 107 -5.12 29.98 -5.62
#